data_AF-A0AAE2CVT7-F1
#
_entry.id   AF-A0AAE2CVT7-F1
#
_cell.length_a   1.000
_cell.length_b   1.000
_cell.length_c   1.000
_cell.angle_alpha   90.00
_cell.angle_beta   90.00
_cell.angle_gamma   90.00
#
_symmetry.space_group_name_H-M   'P 1'
#
loop_
_entity.id
_entity.type
_entity.pdbx_description
1 polymer ?
#
loop_
_entity_poly.entity_id
_entity_poly.type
_entity_poly.pdbx_seq_one_letter_code
_entity_poly.pdbx_strand_id
1 'polypeptide(L)'
;MLGAGGPGPSKNFTVVRRLILAAYCRQIGEKGKVMAPKQPNSGLFVGLKKGHVVTPKELAPRPSDRKGKTSKRVHFARSLIREVAGFAPYEKRITELLKVGKDKRALKVAKRKLGTHKRAKRKREEMAGALRKMRAAGGGEKKK
;
A
#
# COMPACT_ATOMS: atom_id res chain seq x y z
N MET A 1 30.93 -14.44 -44.66
CA MET A 1 29.52 -13.99 -44.61
C MET A 1 29.23 -13.40 -43.24
N LEU A 2 29.19 -12.06 -43.17
CA LEU A 2 28.88 -11.28 -41.98
C LEU A 2 27.36 -11.13 -41.86
N GLY A 3 26.79 -11.49 -40.71
CA GLY A 3 25.36 -11.40 -40.46
C GLY A 3 25.03 -11.24 -38.98
N ALA A 4 25.40 -10.09 -38.40
CA ALA A 4 24.96 -9.67 -37.07
C ALA A 4 23.90 -8.58 -37.23
N GLY A 5 22.70 -8.77 -36.67
CA GLY A 5 21.64 -7.77 -36.78
C GLY A 5 20.30 -8.16 -36.15
N GLY A 6 20.29 -8.64 -34.90
CA GLY A 6 19.06 -8.74 -34.13
C GLY A 6 18.62 -7.35 -33.62
N PRO A 7 17.36 -6.93 -33.78
CA PRO A 7 16.90 -5.63 -33.30
C PRO A 7 16.92 -5.61 -31.76
N GLY A 8 17.85 -4.85 -31.20
CA GLY A 8 17.99 -4.64 -29.78
C GLY A 8 16.71 -4.07 -29.15
N PRO A 9 16.43 -4.36 -27.86
CA PRO A 9 15.25 -3.87 -27.19
C PRO A 9 15.24 -2.34 -27.21
N SER A 10 14.21 -1.77 -27.83
CA SER A 10 13.99 -0.33 -27.92
C SER A 10 14.25 0.35 -26.56
N LYS A 11 15.14 1.36 -26.58
CA LYS A 11 15.53 2.14 -25.39
C LYS A 11 14.33 2.78 -24.67
N ASN A 12 13.19 2.88 -25.35
CA ASN A 12 11.91 3.36 -24.82
C ASN A 12 11.29 2.42 -23.77
N PHE A 13 11.47 1.10 -23.86
CA PHE A 13 10.86 0.16 -22.91
C PHE A 13 11.54 0.21 -21.53
N THR A 14 12.87 0.32 -21.51
CA THR A 14 13.65 0.41 -20.27
C THR A 14 13.46 1.77 -19.59
N VAL A 15 13.35 2.85 -20.36
CA VAL A 15 13.09 4.20 -19.84
C VAL A 15 11.66 4.30 -19.28
N VAL A 16 10.65 3.80 -19.99
CA VAL A 16 9.26 3.81 -19.51
C VAL A 16 9.09 2.91 -18.28
N ARG A 17 9.76 1.76 -18.22
CA ARG A 17 9.76 0.88 -17.02
C ARG A 17 10.50 1.51 -15.84
N ARG A 18 11.59 2.26 -16.07
CA ARG A 18 12.33 3.02 -15.04
C ARG A 18 11.54 4.23 -14.54
N LEU A 19 10.83 4.93 -15.42
CA LEU A 19 9.93 6.04 -15.06
C LEU A 19 8.69 5.55 -14.28
N ILE A 20 8.10 4.43 -14.71
CA ILE A 20 6.96 3.83 -14.00
C ILE A 20 7.39 3.26 -12.64
N LEU A 21 8.57 2.62 -12.54
CA LEU A 21 9.10 2.13 -11.27
C LEU A 21 9.52 3.28 -10.33
N ALA A 22 10.10 4.36 -10.87
CA ALA A 22 10.42 5.58 -10.10
C ALA A 22 9.15 6.30 -9.62
N ALA A 23 8.11 6.38 -10.44
CA ALA A 23 6.81 6.94 -10.07
C ALA A 23 6.09 6.07 -9.01
N TYR A 24 6.16 4.74 -9.15
CA TYR A 24 5.55 3.82 -8.20
C TYR A 24 6.31 3.80 -6.86
N CYS A 25 7.64 3.89 -6.87
CA CYS A 25 8.47 3.98 -5.66
C CYS A 25 8.23 5.31 -4.91
N ARG A 26 8.03 6.42 -5.64
CA ARG A 26 7.64 7.71 -5.06
C ARG A 26 6.28 7.67 -4.35
N GLN A 27 5.35 6.80 -4.79
CA GLN A 27 4.00 6.69 -4.24
C GLN A 27 3.91 5.86 -2.94
N ILE A 28 4.93 5.04 -2.64
CA ILE A 28 4.99 4.22 -1.40
C ILE A 28 5.71 4.98 -0.26
N GLY A 29 6.42 6.07 -0.58
CA GLY A 29 7.22 6.87 0.35
C GLY A 29 6.46 7.98 1.11
N GLU A 30 5.17 8.20 0.88
CA GLU A 30 4.41 9.28 1.53
C GLU A 30 3.71 8.88 2.83
N LYS A 31 4.11 7.77 3.46
CA LYS A 31 3.64 7.44 4.81
C LYS A 31 4.58 8.04 5.85
N GLY A 32 4.51 9.36 6.00
CA GLY A 32 5.31 10.06 7.00
C GLY A 32 5.66 11.51 6.69
N LYS A 33 5.01 12.16 5.71
CA LYS A 33 5.05 13.62 5.67
C LYS A 33 4.31 14.13 6.91
N VAL A 34 5.08 14.47 7.95
CA VAL A 34 4.67 15.49 8.92
C VAL A 34 4.18 16.66 8.08
N MET A 35 2.89 16.91 8.16
CA MET A 35 2.22 17.97 7.41
C MET A 35 2.95 19.27 7.78
N ALA A 36 3.51 19.96 6.78
CA ALA A 36 4.27 21.19 7.01
C ALA A 36 3.43 22.12 7.91
N PRO A 37 4.05 22.79 8.90
CA PRO A 37 3.32 23.64 9.83
C PRO A 37 2.48 24.63 9.03
N LYS A 38 1.20 24.73 9.40
CA LYS A 38 0.26 25.62 8.71
C LYS A 38 0.85 27.03 8.78
N GLN A 39 1.14 27.58 7.61
CA GLN A 39 1.71 28.91 7.46
C GLN A 39 0.81 29.94 8.16
N PRO A 40 1.37 30.98 8.83
CA PRO A 40 0.58 31.97 9.53
C PRO A 40 -0.41 32.64 8.57
N ASN A 41 -1.63 32.86 9.05
CA ASN A 41 -2.64 33.57 8.28
C ASN A 41 -2.14 35.00 8.00
N SER A 42 -2.39 35.52 6.80
CA SER A 42 -1.89 36.80 6.32
C SER A 42 -2.78 38.00 6.70
N GLY A 43 -3.81 37.81 7.52
CA GLY A 43 -4.74 38.88 7.91
C GLY A 43 -5.68 39.37 6.80
N LEU A 44 -5.60 38.78 5.60
CA LEU A 44 -6.40 39.16 4.44
C LEU A 44 -7.82 38.56 4.53
N PHE A 45 -8.82 39.28 4.00
CA PHE A 45 -10.22 38.82 3.95
C PHE A 45 -10.46 37.71 2.91
N VAL A 46 -9.69 37.71 1.82
CA VAL A 46 -9.73 36.71 0.74
C VAL A 46 -8.33 36.15 0.44
N GLY A 47 -8.24 34.92 -0.09
CA GLY A 47 -6.99 34.21 -0.38
C GLY A 47 -6.78 32.90 0.41
N LEU A 48 -5.68 32.19 0.13
CA LEU A 48 -5.39 30.84 0.70
C LEU A 48 -4.99 30.87 2.19
N LYS A 49 -4.33 31.93 2.64
CA LYS A 49 -3.94 32.15 4.06
C LYS A 49 -4.79 33.24 4.71
N LYS A 50 -6.05 33.37 4.28
CA LYS A 50 -6.97 34.39 4.79
C LYS A 50 -7.38 34.14 6.25
N GLY A 51 -7.91 35.19 6.87
CA GLY A 51 -8.41 35.17 8.24
C GLY A 51 -7.46 35.82 9.23
N HIS A 52 -7.94 35.95 10.46
CA HIS A 52 -7.20 36.61 11.54
C HIS A 52 -5.90 35.86 11.87
N VAL A 53 -4.85 36.64 12.18
CA VAL A 53 -3.54 36.11 12.53
C VAL A 53 -3.61 35.58 13.96
N VAL A 54 -3.88 34.27 14.09
CA VAL A 54 -3.93 33.58 15.38
C VAL A 54 -2.71 32.67 15.48
N THR A 55 -2.04 32.68 16.64
CA THR A 55 -0.98 31.72 16.97
C THR A 55 -1.63 30.36 17.31
N PRO A 56 -1.47 29.32 16.47
CA PRO A 56 -2.07 28.02 16.76
C PRO A 56 -1.34 27.35 17.94
N LYS A 57 -2.09 26.90 18.94
CA LYS A 57 -1.58 26.08 20.06
C LYS A 57 -1.64 24.61 19.68
N GLU A 58 -0.53 23.89 19.81
CA GLU A 58 -0.52 22.43 19.68
C GLU A 58 -1.26 21.80 20.87
N LEU A 59 -2.43 21.23 20.59
CA LEU A 59 -3.25 20.55 21.60
C LEU A 59 -2.83 19.08 21.70
N ALA A 60 -2.82 18.55 22.92
CA ALA A 60 -2.63 17.13 23.14
C ALA A 60 -3.73 16.32 22.41
N PRO A 61 -3.37 15.22 21.72
CA PRO A 61 -4.33 14.43 20.96
C PRO A 61 -5.37 13.81 21.88
N ARG A 62 -6.64 13.98 21.53
CA ARG A 62 -7.75 13.53 22.37
C ARG A 62 -7.78 11.99 22.43
N PRO A 63 -8.18 11.39 23.55
CA PRO A 63 -8.33 9.94 23.64
C PRO A 63 -9.28 9.36 22.57
N SER A 64 -10.31 10.10 22.14
CA SER A 64 -11.22 9.73 21.04
C SER A 64 -10.50 9.43 19.72
N ASP A 65 -9.43 10.17 19.43
CA ASP A 65 -8.68 10.08 18.17
C ASP A 65 -7.80 8.83 18.11
N ARG A 66 -7.64 8.12 19.24
CA ARG A 66 -6.89 6.87 19.34
C ARG A 66 -7.71 5.66 18.89
N LYS A 67 -9.01 5.81 18.64
CA LYS A 67 -9.89 4.72 18.19
C LYS A 67 -9.42 4.14 16.86
N GLY A 68 -9.26 2.82 16.79
CA GLY A 68 -8.82 2.10 15.58
C GLY A 68 -7.34 1.73 15.54
N LYS A 69 -6.51 2.23 16.47
CA LYS A 69 -5.13 1.76 16.66
C LYS A 69 -5.15 0.35 17.27
N THR A 70 -4.33 -0.54 16.74
CA THR A 70 -4.20 -1.92 17.24
C THR A 70 -3.15 -2.00 18.33
N SER A 71 -3.51 -2.53 19.51
CA SER A 71 -2.54 -2.85 20.57
C SER A 71 -1.80 -4.17 20.29
N LYS A 72 -0.66 -4.39 20.98
CA LYS A 72 0.16 -5.61 20.84
C LYS A 72 -0.67 -6.88 21.09
N ARG A 73 -1.48 -6.88 22.15
CA ARG A 73 -2.38 -8.00 22.51
C ARG A 73 -3.40 -8.31 21.41
N VAL A 74 -4.03 -7.30 20.83
CA VAL A 74 -5.02 -7.49 19.76
C VAL A 74 -4.35 -7.97 18.47
N HIS A 75 -3.12 -7.52 18.18
CA HIS A 75 -2.37 -8.02 17.04
C HIS A 75 -2.04 -9.51 17.20
N PHE A 76 -1.56 -9.93 18.38
CA PHE A 76 -1.28 -11.33 18.68
C PHE A 76 -2.51 -12.22 18.52
N ALA A 77 -3.64 -11.86 19.15
CA ALA A 77 -4.89 -12.61 19.03
C ALA A 77 -5.37 -12.74 17.57
N ARG A 78 -5.26 -11.65 16.77
CA ARG A 78 -5.64 -11.68 15.35
C ARG A 78 -4.73 -12.55 14.48
N SER A 79 -3.45 -12.67 14.83
CA SER A 79 -2.52 -13.57 14.13
C SER A 79 -2.86 -15.02 14.41
N LEU A 80 -3.06 -15.38 15.68
CA LEU A 80 -3.46 -16.75 16.08
C LEU A 80 -4.76 -17.21 15.42
N ILE A 81 -5.81 -16.37 15.41
CA ILE A 81 -7.09 -16.73 14.80
C ILE A 81 -6.94 -16.99 13.29
N ARG A 82 -6.05 -16.27 12.60
CA ARG A 82 -5.80 -16.47 11.16
C ARG A 82 -5.09 -17.78 10.87
N GLU A 83 -4.24 -18.24 11.79
CA GLU A 83 -3.58 -19.54 11.70
C GLU A 83 -4.58 -20.68 11.91
N VAL A 84 -5.47 -20.56 12.90
CA VAL A 84 -6.48 -21.58 13.22
C VAL A 84 -7.61 -21.65 12.18
N ALA A 85 -8.22 -20.51 11.83
CA ALA A 85 -9.40 -20.48 10.95
C ALA A 85 -9.05 -20.51 9.45
N GLY A 86 -7.80 -20.18 9.09
CA GLY A 86 -7.36 -20.12 7.70
C GLY A 86 -8.01 -19.01 6.86
N PHE A 87 -7.96 -19.17 5.53
CA PHE A 87 -8.46 -18.19 4.56
C PHE A 87 -9.86 -18.51 4.05
N ALA A 88 -10.67 -17.45 3.89
CA ALA A 88 -11.99 -17.54 3.27
C ALA A 88 -11.89 -17.87 1.75
N PRO A 89 -12.94 -18.42 1.12
CA PRO A 89 -12.88 -18.86 -0.28
C PRO A 89 -12.61 -17.73 -1.29
N TYR A 90 -13.08 -16.50 -1.01
CA TYR A 90 -12.76 -15.34 -1.84
C TYR A 90 -11.31 -14.87 -1.68
N GLU A 91 -10.73 -15.09 -0.51
CA GLU A 91 -9.32 -14.78 -0.22
C GLU A 91 -8.42 -15.74 -1.00
N LYS A 92 -8.74 -17.04 -1.01
CA LYS A 92 -8.02 -18.04 -1.83
C LYS A 92 -7.98 -17.68 -3.32
N ARG A 93 -9.12 -17.29 -3.91
CA ARG A 93 -9.19 -16.81 -5.30
C ARG A 93 -8.33 -15.56 -5.55
N ILE A 94 -8.22 -14.66 -4.57
CA ILE A 94 -7.34 -13.49 -4.68
C ILE A 94 -5.86 -13.92 -4.66
N THR A 95 -5.46 -14.83 -3.76
CA THR A 95 -4.08 -15.36 -3.75
C THR A 95 -3.71 -16.06 -5.05
N GLU A 96 -4.62 -16.84 -5.64
CA GLU A 96 -4.38 -17.51 -6.93
C GLU A 96 -4.12 -16.50 -8.05
N LEU A 97 -4.97 -15.47 -8.16
CA LEU A 97 -4.79 -14.42 -9.16
C LEU A 97 -3.50 -13.62 -8.95
N LEU A 98 -3.08 -13.43 -7.70
CA LEU A 98 -1.82 -12.77 -7.34
C LEU A 98 -0.60 -13.63 -7.64
N LYS A 99 -0.68 -14.96 -7.54
CA LYS A 99 0.40 -15.88 -7.95
C LYS A 99 0.68 -15.79 -9.45
N VAL A 100 -0.37 -15.66 -10.27
CA VAL A 100 -0.28 -15.53 -11.74
C VAL A 100 0.11 -14.10 -12.17
N GLY A 101 0.12 -13.12 -11.25
CA GLY A 101 0.44 -11.72 -11.56
C GLY A 101 -0.72 -10.92 -12.19
N LYS A 102 -1.97 -11.42 -12.10
CA LYS A 102 -3.17 -10.75 -12.65
C LYS A 102 -3.79 -9.76 -11.66
N ASP A 103 -3.03 -8.76 -11.25
CA ASP A 103 -3.42 -7.79 -10.21
C ASP A 103 -4.72 -7.01 -10.49
N LYS A 104 -4.92 -6.57 -11.74
CA LYS A 104 -6.13 -5.85 -12.15
C LYS A 104 -7.38 -6.73 -12.02
N ARG A 105 -7.26 -8.05 -12.28
CA ARG A 105 -8.35 -9.01 -12.07
C ARG A 105 -8.58 -9.27 -10.59
N ALA A 106 -7.51 -9.42 -9.80
CA ALA A 106 -7.62 -9.57 -8.34
C ALA A 106 -8.35 -8.37 -7.69
N LEU A 107 -8.04 -7.14 -8.12
CA LEU A 107 -8.72 -5.93 -7.65
C LEU A 107 -10.21 -5.89 -8.04
N LYS A 108 -10.57 -6.37 -9.23
CA LYS A 108 -11.98 -6.48 -9.64
C LYS A 108 -12.75 -7.47 -8.75
N VAL A 109 -12.17 -8.63 -8.46
CA VAL A 109 -12.79 -9.63 -7.57
C VAL A 109 -12.92 -9.07 -6.15
N ALA A 110 -11.87 -8.46 -5.61
CA ALA A 110 -11.88 -7.85 -4.28
C ALA A 110 -12.89 -6.70 -4.17
N LYS A 111 -13.01 -5.84 -5.20
CA LYS A 111 -14.01 -4.77 -5.23
C LYS A 111 -15.43 -5.33 -5.27
N ARG A 112 -15.70 -6.37 -6.06
CA ARG A 112 -17.02 -7.02 -6.13
C ARG A 112 -17.43 -7.67 -4.80
N LYS A 113 -16.46 -8.12 -3.98
CA LYS A 113 -16.73 -8.74 -2.67
C LYS A 113 -16.77 -7.74 -1.51
N LEU A 114 -15.94 -6.69 -1.51
CA LEU A 114 -15.78 -5.74 -0.41
C LEU A 114 -16.47 -4.38 -0.64
N GLY A 115 -16.98 -4.16 -1.87
CA GLY A 115 -17.66 -2.94 -2.32
C GLY A 115 -16.70 -1.84 -2.76
N THR A 116 -15.88 -1.32 -1.85
CA THR A 116 -15.09 -0.10 -2.11
C THR A 116 -13.67 -0.39 -2.60
N HIS A 117 -13.13 0.51 -3.42
CA HIS A 117 -11.77 0.38 -3.96
C HIS A 117 -10.68 0.52 -2.89
N LYS A 118 -10.89 1.35 -1.86
CA LYS A 118 -9.96 1.49 -0.72
C LYS A 118 -9.84 0.19 0.07
N ARG A 119 -10.97 -0.48 0.36
CA ARG A 119 -10.99 -1.78 1.04
C ARG A 119 -10.37 -2.88 0.18
N ALA A 120 -10.66 -2.88 -1.13
CA ALA A 120 -10.07 -3.84 -2.07
C ALA A 120 -8.54 -3.72 -2.15
N LYS A 121 -8.00 -2.50 -2.23
CA LYS A 121 -6.54 -2.28 -2.18
C LYS A 121 -5.94 -2.79 -0.87
N ARG A 122 -6.56 -2.48 0.27
CA ARG A 122 -6.09 -2.98 1.58
C ARG A 122 -6.03 -4.50 1.60
N LYS A 123 -7.08 -5.17 1.13
CA LYS A 123 -7.13 -6.64 1.08
C LYS A 123 -6.14 -7.24 0.08
N ARG A 124 -5.89 -6.60 -1.07
CA ARG A 124 -4.82 -7.03 -1.98
C ARG A 124 -3.46 -7.00 -1.29
N GLU A 125 -3.13 -5.91 -0.57
CA GLU A 125 -1.86 -5.79 0.14
C GLU A 125 -1.73 -6.81 1.29
N GLU A 126 -2.80 -7.09 2.03
CA GLU A 126 -2.84 -8.15 3.04
C GLU A 126 -2.49 -9.52 2.42
N MET A 127 -3.07 -9.85 1.26
CA MET A 127 -2.86 -11.13 0.57
C MET A 127 -1.50 -11.24 -0.11
N ALA A 128 -1.00 -10.13 -0.67
CA ALA A 128 0.37 -10.06 -1.17
C ALA A 128 1.39 -10.22 -0.04
N GLY A 129 1.12 -9.63 1.14
CA GLY A 129 1.93 -9.81 2.34
C GLY A 129 1.95 -11.26 2.83
N ALA A 130 0.81 -11.96 2.81
CA ALA A 130 0.75 -13.38 3.14
C ALA A 130 1.61 -14.24 2.20
N LEU A 131 1.54 -14.00 0.89
CA LEU A 131 2.39 -14.70 -0.10
C LEU A 131 3.89 -14.46 0.13
N ARG A 132 4.27 -13.23 0.52
CA ARG A 132 5.68 -12.92 0.86
C ARG A 132 6.15 -13.71 2.08
N LYS A 133 5.32 -13.80 3.13
CA LYS A 133 5.63 -14.62 4.32
C LYS A 133 5.77 -16.10 3.98
N MET A 134 4.86 -16.65 3.18
CA MET A 134 4.92 -18.05 2.74
C MET A 134 6.18 -18.34 1.91
N ARG A 135 6.57 -17.44 1.00
CA ARG A 135 7.80 -17.59 0.21
C ARG A 135 9.05 -17.53 1.07
N ALA A 136 9.08 -16.65 2.08
CA ALA A 136 10.20 -16.56 3.01
C ALA A 136 10.33 -17.82 3.88
N ALA A 137 9.21 -18.38 4.35
CA ALA A 137 9.20 -19.61 5.15
C ALA A 137 9.63 -20.84 4.32
N GLY A 138 9.06 -21.04 3.13
CA GLY A 138 9.36 -22.21 2.29
C GLY A 138 10.76 -22.20 1.64
N GLY A 139 11.47 -21.07 1.67
CA GLY A 139 12.87 -21.00 1.25
C GLY A 139 13.86 -21.53 2.28
N GLY A 140 13.47 -21.60 3.57
CA GLY A 140 14.32 -22.10 4.66
C GLY A 140 14.34 -23.62 4.78
N GLU A 141 13.25 -24.30 4.40
CA GLU A 141 13.14 -25.77 4.49
C GLU A 141 13.97 -26.52 3.44
N LYS A 142 14.42 -25.87 2.35
CA LYS A 142 15.25 -26.49 1.31
C LYS A 142 16.75 -26.45 1.57
N LYS A 143 17.21 -25.83 2.66
CA LYS A 143 18.63 -25.61 2.96
C LYS A 143 19.15 -26.41 4.16
N LYS A 144 18.42 -27.46 4.55
CA LYS A 144 18.81 -28.38 5.61
C LYS A 144 18.81 -29.81 5.09
#